data_AF-A0AAW9ZXT5-F1
#
_entry.id   AF-A0AAW9ZXT5-F1
#
_cell.length_a   1.000
_cell.length_b   1.000
_cell.length_c   1.000
_cell.angle_alpha   90.00
_cell.angle_beta   90.00
_cell.angle_gamma   90.00
#
_symmetry.space_group_name_H-M   'P 1'
#
loop_
_entity.id
_entity.type
_entity.pdbx_description
1 polymer ?
#
loop_
_entity_poly.entity_id
_entity_poly.type
_entity_poly.pdbx_seq_one_letter_code
_entity_poly.pdbx_strand_id
1 'polypeptide(L)' 'MLDARRPEAGGGHFIECVCGRTQKHPSYELAMTEWRRAHRIRAPRQPHPRAPNVVQLGLRFIGTRQR' A
#
# COMPACT_ATOMS: atom_id res chain seq x y z
N MET A 1 11.46 -26.80 -9.00
CA MET A 1 10.99 -26.45 -7.65
C MET A 1 9.56 -25.96 -7.78
N LEU A 2 8.58 -26.67 -7.23
CA LEU A 2 7.16 -26.28 -7.31
C LEU A 2 6.91 -25.15 -6.30
N ASP A 3 6.20 -24.09 -6.70
CA ASP A 3 5.84 -23.00 -5.79
C ASP A 3 4.82 -23.50 -4.77
N ALA A 4 5.30 -23.77 -3.54
CA ALA A 4 4.49 -24.26 -2.43
C ALA A 4 3.49 -23.21 -1.89
N ARG A 5 3.49 -21.98 -2.43
CA ARG A 5 2.49 -20.96 -2.12
C ARG A 5 1.21 -21.12 -2.95
N ARG A 6 1.21 -21.97 -3.98
CA ARG A 6 0.05 -22.19 -4.84
C ARG A 6 -1.12 -22.80 -4.05
N PRO A 7 -2.38 -22.37 -4.32
CA PRO A 7 -3.55 -22.94 -3.66
C PRO A 7 -3.71 -24.43 -3.95
N GLU A 8 -3.34 -24.89 -5.15
CA GLU A 8 -3.37 -26.32 -5.53
C GLU A 8 -2.42 -27.19 -4.69
N ALA A 9 -1.39 -26.61 -4.08
CA ALA A 9 -0.43 -27.30 -3.23
C ALA A 9 -0.81 -27.24 -1.73
N GLY A 10 -2.01 -26.74 -1.38
CA GLY A 10 -2.37 -26.39 0.00
C GLY A 10 -1.61 -25.18 0.54
N GLY A 11 -0.94 -24.45 -0.36
CA GLY A 11 -0.25 -23.20 -0.12
C GLY A 11 -1.20 -22.03 -0.01
N GLY A 12 -0.76 -20.98 0.66
CA GLY A 12 -1.53 -19.73 0.79
C GLY A 12 -0.80 -18.71 1.64
N HIS A 13 -1.30 -17.50 1.60
CA HIS A 13 -0.82 -16.39 2.41
C HIS A 13 -1.61 -16.35 3.72
N PHE A 14 -0.90 -16.20 4.84
CA PHE A 14 -1.49 -15.95 6.15
C PHE A 14 -0.61 -14.93 6.88
N ILE A 15 -1.15 -14.32 7.92
CA ILE A 15 -0.43 -13.32 8.73
C ILE A 15 -0.15 -13.92 10.09
N GLU A 16 1.11 -14.00 10.48
CA GLU A 16 1.46 -14.43 11.83
C GLU A 16 1.00 -13.38 12.84
N CYS A 17 0.08 -13.79 13.72
CA CYS A 17 -0.47 -12.97 14.78
C CYS A 17 -0.32 -13.70 16.10
N VAL A 18 0.02 -12.98 17.18
CA VAL A 18 0.03 -13.52 18.56
C VAL A 18 -1.33 -14.11 18.95
N CYS A 19 -2.41 -13.60 18.36
CA CYS A 19 -3.76 -14.10 18.54
C CYS A 19 -4.02 -15.49 17.94
N GLY A 20 -3.21 -15.95 16.98
CA GLY A 20 -3.33 -17.25 16.33
C GLY A 20 -4.59 -17.48 15.49
N ARG A 21 -5.41 -16.44 15.23
CA ARG A 21 -6.75 -16.55 14.61
C ARG A 21 -6.80 -16.26 13.11
N THR A 22 -5.66 -16.14 12.45
CA THR A 22 -5.58 -15.77 11.03
C THR A 22 -5.75 -16.98 10.12
N GLN A 23 -6.62 -16.85 9.11
CA GLN A 23 -6.85 -17.93 8.14
C GLN A 23 -5.83 -17.85 6.99
N LYS A 24 -5.66 -18.98 6.27
CA LYS A 24 -4.94 -19.01 4.99
C LYS A 24 -5.82 -18.48 3.86
N HIS A 25 -5.25 -17.66 2.99
CA HIS A 25 -5.91 -17.05 1.83
C HIS A 25 -5.09 -17.28 0.56
N PRO A 26 -5.73 -17.28 -0.63
CA PRO A 26 -5.03 -17.51 -1.90
C PRO A 26 -4.13 -16.33 -2.32
N SER A 27 -4.32 -15.14 -1.73
CA SER A 27 -3.47 -13.97 -1.98
C SER A 27 -3.13 -13.23 -0.69
N TYR A 28 -2.00 -12.54 -0.70
CA TYR A 28 -1.56 -11.70 0.41
C TYR A 28 -2.55 -10.57 0.72
N GLU A 29 -3.09 -9.90 -0.30
CA GLU A 29 -4.05 -8.80 -0.12
C GLU A 29 -5.32 -9.24 0.61
N LEU A 30 -5.82 -10.45 0.33
CA LEU A 30 -6.96 -11.03 1.03
C LEU A 30 -6.63 -11.34 2.49
N ALA A 31 -5.48 -11.96 2.76
CA ALA A 31 -5.00 -12.20 4.13
C ALA A 31 -4.86 -10.90 4.93
N MET A 32 -4.26 -9.88 4.32
CA MET A 32 -4.08 -8.56 4.92
C MET A 32 -5.40 -7.86 5.21
N THR A 33 -6.36 -7.97 4.30
CA THR A 33 -7.70 -7.38 4.49
C THR A 33 -8.46 -8.06 5.63
N GLU A 34 -8.44 -9.40 5.69
CA GLU A 34 -9.09 -10.19 6.74
C GLU A 34 -8.47 -9.90 8.11
N TRP A 35 -7.14 -9.92 8.20
CA TRP A 35 -6.42 -9.57 9.42
C TRP A 35 -6.72 -8.13 9.89
N ARG A 36 -6.67 -7.14 8.99
CA ARG A 36 -7.05 -5.75 9.33
C ARG A 36 -8.48 -5.66 9.85
N ARG A 37 -9.42 -6.40 9.24
CA ARG A 37 -10.81 -6.47 9.68
C ARG A 37 -10.93 -7.09 11.08
N ALA A 38 -10.26 -8.22 11.34
CA ALA A 38 -10.28 -8.90 12.63
C ALA A 38 -9.74 -8.01 13.76
N HIS A 39 -8.70 -7.23 13.49
CA HIS A 39 -8.07 -6.31 14.45
C HIS A 39 -8.68 -4.90 14.46
N ARG A 40 -9.76 -4.66 13.71
CA ARG A 40 -10.41 -3.34 13.55
C ARG A 40 -9.43 -2.23 13.15
N ILE A 41 -8.36 -2.59 12.44
CA ILE A 41 -7.40 -1.64 11.90
C ILE A 41 -8.07 -0.94 10.73
N ARG A 42 -8.56 0.28 10.97
CA ARG A 42 -9.14 1.11 9.92
C ARG A 42 -7.99 1.62 9.04
N ALA A 43 -8.12 1.46 7.73
CA ALA A 43 -7.24 2.16 6.80
C ALA A 43 -7.33 3.67 7.10
N PRO A 44 -6.20 4.39 7.15
CA PRO A 44 -6.22 5.84 7.25
C PRO A 44 -7.14 6.40 6.17
N ARG A 45 -8.00 7.34 6.54
CA ARG A 45 -8.84 8.03 5.55
C ARG A 45 -7.89 8.69 4.54
N GLN A 46 -8.09 8.43 3.26
CA GLN A 46 -7.29 9.07 2.22
C GLN A 46 -7.37 10.59 2.43
N PRO A 47 -6.22 11.30 2.48
CA PRO A 47 -6.25 12.73 2.65
C PRO A 47 -7.05 13.34 1.50
N HIS A 48 -7.99 14.22 1.84
CA HIS A 48 -8.73 14.96 0.83
C HIS A 48 -7.72 15.77 0.00
N PRO A 49 -7.82 15.79 -1.35
CA PRO A 49 -6.97 16.62 -2.17
C PRO A 49 -7.10 18.07 -1.69
N ARG A 50 -6.04 18.62 -1.11
CA ARG A 50 -6.01 20.03 -0.73
C ARG A 50 -5.68 20.84 -1.97
N ALA A 51 -6.33 21.98 -2.13
CA ALA A 51 -5.95 22.94 -3.15
C ALA A 51 -4.46 23.27 -2.99
N PRO A 52 -3.69 23.38 -4.09
CA PRO A 52 -2.28 23.73 -4.02
C PRO A 52 -2.12 25.09 -3.34
N ASN A 53 -1.32 25.14 -2.28
CA ASN A 53 -0.97 26.36 -1.55
C ASN A 53 0.28 27.04 -2.13
N VAL A 54 0.66 26.68 -3.34
CA VAL A 54 1.89 27.14 -4.00
C VAL A 54 1.52 28.08 -5.14
N VAL A 55 2.11 29.27 -5.14
CA VAL A 55 2.02 30.23 -6.25
C VAL A 55 3.30 30.11 -7.08
N GLN A 56 3.19 29.70 -8.34
CA GLN A 56 4.32 29.71 -9.27
C GLN A 56 4.48 31.12 -9.85
N LEU A 57 5.53 31.82 -9.43
CA LEU A 57 5.87 33.14 -9.99
C LEU A 57 6.50 32.95 -11.37
N GLY A 58 5.95 33.63 -12.39
CA GLY A 58 6.40 33.56 -13.79
C GLY A 58 7.72 34.28 -14.07
N LEU A 59 8.74 34.02 -13.24
CA LEU A 59 10.05 34.65 -13.37
C LEU A 59 10.76 34.11 -14.62
N ARG A 60 11.19 35.03 -15.49
CA ARG A 60 11.99 34.71 -16.67
C ARG A 60 13.45 34.95 -16.34
N PHE A 61 14.27 33.89 -16.39
CA PHE A 61 15.72 34.04 -16.34
C PHE A 61 16.18 34.64 -17.67
N ILE A 62 16.50 35.94 -17.66
CA ILE A 62 17.25 36.56 -18.75
C ILE A 62 18.73 36.28 -18.47
N GLY A 63 19.18 35.08 -18.85
CA GLY A 63 20.59 34.76 -18.80
C GLY A 63 21.35 35.70 -19.74
N THR A 64 22.22 36.54 -19.21
CA THR A 64 23.18 37.30 -20.02
C THR A 64 24.17 36.30 -20.62
N ARG A 65 23.92 35.87 -21.85
CA ARG A 65 24.86 35.08 -22.64
C ARG A 65 26.01 36.01 -23.03
N GLN A 66 27.04 36.10 -22.19
CA GLN A 66 28.32 36.65 -22.63
C GLN A 66 29.01 35.62 -23.53
N ARG A 67 29.54 36.14 -24.63
CA ARG A 67 30.10 35.44 -25.80
C ARG A 67 31.23 34.48 -25.45
#